data_AF-A0A0D2S847-F1
#
_entry.id   AF-A0A0D2S847-F1
#
_cell.length_a   1.000
_cell.length_b   1.000
_cell.length_c   1.000
_cell.angle_alpha   90.00
_cell.angle_beta   90.00
_cell.angle_gamma   90.00
#
_symmetry.space_group_name_H-M   'P 1'
#
loop_
_entity.id
_entity.type
_entity.pdbx_description
1 polymer ?
#
loop_
_entity_poly.entity_id
_entity_poly.type
_entity_poly.pdbx_seq_one_letter_code
_entity_poly.pdbx_strand_id
1 'polypeptide(L)'
;MVKNKLKKLALSFLAITLLLIIFTPVNGYGTIVGGKTPVEDVEQDKAMQALGRFAVEEHNKNKKNNGNISNQIEFSKVVRAEKQIVSGIKYILTIEGMENGEKRTFNS
;
A
#
# COMPACT_ATOMS: atom_id res chain seq x y z
N MET A 1 -56.91 -22.46 15.10
CA MET A 1 -55.71 -21.95 15.80
C MET A 1 -54.38 -22.43 15.20
N VAL A 2 -54.28 -23.68 14.71
CA VAL A 2 -53.03 -24.27 14.16
C VAL A 2 -52.53 -23.62 12.86
N LYS A 3 -53.43 -23.28 11.93
CA LYS A 3 -53.07 -22.68 10.62
C LYS A 3 -52.36 -21.33 10.73
N ASN A 4 -52.74 -20.49 11.71
CA ASN A 4 -52.10 -19.18 11.93
C ASN A 4 -50.72 -19.32 12.59
N LYS A 5 -50.51 -20.36 13.42
CA LYS A 5 -49.18 -20.67 13.97
C LYS A 5 -48.25 -21.15 12.87
N LEU A 6 -48.73 -21.99 11.95
CA LEU A 6 -47.95 -22.48 10.82
C LEU A 6 -47.55 -21.36 9.85
N LYS A 7 -48.47 -20.43 9.55
CA LYS A 7 -48.16 -19.25 8.71
C LYS A 7 -47.13 -18.31 9.36
N LYS A 8 -47.23 -18.08 10.68
CA LYS A 8 -46.24 -17.28 11.42
C LYS A 8 -44.86 -17.95 11.43
N LEU A 9 -44.83 -19.27 11.57
CA LEU A 9 -43.59 -20.06 11.51
C LEU A 9 -42.95 -19.97 10.11
N ALA A 10 -43.73 -20.14 9.05
CA ALA A 10 -43.25 -20.00 7.67
C ALA A 10 -42.75 -18.57 7.37
N LEU A 11 -43.45 -17.55 7.87
CA LEU A 11 -43.04 -16.15 7.71
C LEU A 11 -41.75 -15.84 8.47
N SER A 12 -41.55 -16.45 9.65
CA SER A 12 -40.30 -16.35 10.41
C SER A 12 -39.13 -17.00 9.66
N PHE A 13 -39.33 -18.16 9.04
CA PHE A 13 -38.29 -18.79 8.24
C PHE A 13 -37.93 -17.93 7.02
N LEU A 14 -38.93 -17.36 6.34
CA LEU A 14 -38.71 -16.46 5.21
C LEU A 14 -37.91 -15.20 5.62
N ALA A 15 -38.25 -14.60 6.77
CA ALA A 15 -37.54 -13.45 7.30
C ALA A 15 -36.08 -13.79 7.67
N ILE A 16 -35.83 -14.97 8.27
CA ILE A 16 -34.48 -15.44 8.61
C ILE A 16 -33.66 -15.69 7.34
N THR A 17 -34.25 -16.29 6.30
CA THR A 17 -33.54 -16.48 5.02
C THR A 17 -33.17 -15.16 4.35
N LEU A 18 -34.04 -14.14 4.44
CA LEU A 18 -33.76 -12.82 3.88
C LEU A 18 -32.63 -12.10 4.66
N LEU A 19 -32.59 -12.30 5.98
CA LEU A 19 -31.56 -11.74 6.87
C LEU A 19 -30.18 -12.39 6.65
N LEU A 20 -30.10 -13.61 6.13
CA LEU A 20 -28.81 -14.28 5.86
C LEU A 20 -28.14 -13.79 4.56
N ILE A 21 -28.91 -13.22 3.61
CA ILE A 21 -28.37 -12.77 2.31
C ILE A 21 -27.55 -11.47 2.44
N ILE A 22 -27.81 -10.65 3.47
CA ILE A 22 -27.06 -9.41 3.76
C ILE A 22 -25.68 -9.65 4.39
N PHE A 23 -25.35 -10.89 4.79
CA PHE A 23 -24.03 -11.27 5.32
C PHE A 23 -23.17 -12.01 4.29
N THR A 24 -23.25 -11.66 3.01
CA THR A 24 -22.21 -12.10 2.07
C THR A 24 -20.93 -11.31 2.37
N PRO A 25 -19.82 -11.95 2.75
CA PRO A 25 -18.55 -11.23 2.81
C PRO A 25 -18.23 -10.77 1.40
N VAL A 26 -18.25 -9.45 1.17
CA VAL A 26 -17.65 -8.85 -0.01
C VAL A 26 -16.16 -9.10 0.11
N ASN A 27 -15.71 -10.23 -0.43
CA ASN A 27 -14.29 -10.45 -0.68
C ASN A 27 -13.92 -9.44 -1.76
N GLY A 28 -13.45 -8.27 -1.34
CA GLY A 28 -12.78 -7.34 -2.25
C GLY A 28 -11.70 -8.14 -2.96
N TYR A 29 -11.78 -8.22 -4.29
CA TYR A 29 -10.75 -8.82 -5.12
C TYR A 29 -9.49 -7.95 -5.04
N GLY A 30 -8.77 -8.05 -3.92
CA GLY A 30 -7.42 -7.53 -3.80
C GLY A 30 -6.53 -8.37 -4.71
N THR A 31 -5.72 -7.70 -5.54
CA THR A 31 -4.66 -8.39 -6.26
C THR A 31 -3.71 -9.02 -5.25
N ILE A 32 -3.64 -10.35 -5.24
CA ILE A 32 -2.66 -11.08 -4.44
C ILE A 32 -1.30 -10.77 -5.06
N VAL A 33 -0.47 -10.07 -4.29
CA VAL A 33 0.90 -9.73 -4.65
C VAL A 33 1.86 -10.73 -4.02
N GLY A 34 3.02 -10.93 -4.65
CA GLY A 34 4.08 -11.76 -4.09
C GLY A 34 4.63 -11.21 -2.78
N GLY A 35 5.40 -12.03 -2.06
CA GLY A 35 6.15 -11.60 -0.88
C GLY A 35 7.26 -10.61 -1.23
N LYS A 36 7.73 -9.86 -0.22
CA LYS A 36 8.89 -8.96 -0.34
C LYS A 36 10.18 -9.76 -0.24
N THR A 37 11.10 -9.54 -1.16
CA THR A 37 12.43 -10.16 -1.17
C THR A 37 13.50 -9.08 -1.11
N PRO A 38 14.53 -9.17 -0.25
CA PRO A 38 15.60 -8.17 -0.21
C PRO A 38 16.37 -8.13 -1.54
N VAL A 39 16.88 -6.94 -1.87
CA VAL A 39 17.91 -6.75 -2.90
C VAL A 39 19.25 -6.66 -2.20
N GLU A 40 20.26 -7.36 -2.71
CA GLU A 40 21.62 -7.40 -2.15
C GLU A 40 22.48 -6.25 -2.69
N ASP A 41 23.52 -5.87 -1.96
CA ASP A 41 24.53 -4.88 -2.36
C ASP A 41 23.99 -3.53 -2.88
N VAL A 42 22.86 -3.10 -2.30
CA VAL A 42 22.08 -1.93 -2.74
C VAL A 42 22.89 -0.64 -2.79
N GLU A 43 23.85 -0.45 -1.87
CA GLU A 43 24.70 0.74 -1.85
C GLU A 43 25.59 0.85 -3.10
N GLN A 44 25.98 -0.29 -3.68
CA GLN A 44 26.83 -0.36 -4.87
C GLN A 44 26.02 -0.52 -6.17
N ASP A 45 24.75 -0.92 -6.06
CA ASP A 45 23.85 -1.05 -7.20
C ASP A 45 23.44 0.32 -7.74
N LYS A 46 24.06 0.70 -8.86
CA LYS A 46 23.78 1.96 -9.57
C LYS A 46 22.32 2.12 -9.97
N ALA A 47 21.61 1.03 -10.30
CA ALA A 47 20.20 1.09 -10.67
C ALA A 47 19.34 1.43 -9.45
N MET A 48 19.64 0.85 -8.28
CA MET A 48 18.95 1.19 -7.04
C MET A 48 19.23 2.63 -6.60
N GLN A 49 20.48 3.07 -6.69
CA GLN A 49 20.84 4.46 -6.39
C GLN A 49 20.14 5.45 -7.33
N ALA A 50 20.07 5.15 -8.63
CA ALA A 50 19.34 5.97 -9.60
C ALA A 50 17.83 6.00 -9.30
N LEU A 51 17.24 4.86 -8.93
CA LEU A 51 15.82 4.77 -8.59
C LEU A 51 15.49 5.58 -7.32
N GLY A 52 16.35 5.53 -6.30
CA GLY A 52 16.19 6.34 -5.10
C GLY A 52 16.29 7.84 -5.38
N ARG A 53 17.24 8.25 -6.23
CA ARG A 53 17.38 9.65 -6.66
C ARG A 53 16.13 10.13 -7.39
N PHE A 54 15.62 9.33 -8.32
CA PHE A 54 14.37 9.62 -9.04
C PHE A 54 13.17 9.77 -8.08
N ALA A 55 13.04 8.88 -7.09
CA ALA A 55 11.96 8.95 -6.11
C ALA A 55 11.99 10.26 -5.29
N VAL A 56 13.18 10.68 -4.85
CA VAL A 56 13.36 11.95 -4.12
C VAL A 56 13.07 13.16 -5.01
N GLU A 57 13.53 13.16 -6.26
CA GLU A 57 13.27 14.24 -7.22
C GLU A 57 11.77 14.42 -7.49
N GLU A 58 11.06 13.34 -7.77
CA GLU A 58 9.61 13.39 -8.01
C GLU A 58 8.83 13.77 -6.75
N HIS A 59 9.24 13.31 -5.57
CA HIS A 59 8.66 13.76 -4.29
C HIS A 59 8.80 15.28 -4.09
N ASN A 60 10.01 15.81 -4.28
CA ASN A 60 10.28 17.23 -4.13
C ASN A 60 9.52 18.07 -5.17
N LYS A 61 9.46 17.59 -6.41
CA LYS A 61 8.68 18.21 -7.50
C LYS A 61 7.19 18.23 -7.17
N ASN A 62 6.63 17.14 -6.66
CA ASN A 62 5.23 17.07 -6.25
C ASN A 62 4.92 18.04 -5.10
N LYS A 63 5.81 18.13 -4.09
CA LYS A 63 5.68 19.14 -3.03
C LYS A 63 5.67 20.57 -3.59
N LYS A 64 6.62 20.88 -4.49
CA LYS A 64 6.72 22.20 -5.13
C LYS A 64 5.47 22.55 -5.92
N ASN A 65 4.92 21.61 -6.69
CA ASN A 65 3.69 21.80 -7.46
C ASN A 65 2.48 22.07 -6.55
N ASN A 66 2.47 21.51 -5.34
CA ASN A 66 1.47 21.77 -4.32
C ASN A 66 1.73 23.04 -3.50
N GLY A 67 2.68 23.89 -3.92
CA GLY A 67 3.05 25.13 -3.24
C GLY A 67 3.91 24.96 -1.98
N ASN A 68 4.34 23.72 -1.67
CA ASN A 68 5.21 23.45 -0.53
C ASN A 68 6.67 23.37 -0.98
N ILE A 69 7.45 24.39 -0.62
CA ILE A 69 8.89 24.47 -0.91
C ILE A 69 9.77 24.19 0.33
N SER A 70 9.18 23.97 1.50
CA SER A 70 9.93 23.59 2.70
C SER A 70 10.14 22.08 2.77
N ASN A 71 11.16 21.66 3.53
CA ASN A 71 11.43 20.25 3.79
C ASN A 71 11.70 19.46 2.48
N GLN A 72 12.51 20.02 1.59
CA GLN A 72 13.04 19.30 0.44
C GLN A 72 14.09 18.30 0.92
N ILE A 73 14.07 17.12 0.31
CA ILE A 73 15.01 16.05 0.63
C ILE A 73 16.17 16.14 -0.35
N GLU A 74 17.39 16.27 0.13
CA GLU A 74 18.61 16.04 -0.65
C GLU A 74 18.96 14.55 -0.58
N PHE A 75 18.98 13.89 -1.74
CA PHE A 75 19.30 12.47 -1.82
C PHE A 75 20.77 12.21 -1.43
N SER A 76 21.00 11.29 -0.49
CA SER A 76 22.34 10.81 -0.17
C SER A 76 22.60 9.45 -0.82
N LYS A 77 21.88 8.41 -0.39
CA LYS A 77 21.98 7.05 -0.93
C LYS A 77 20.77 6.20 -0.59
N VAL A 78 20.56 5.12 -1.34
CA VAL A 78 19.69 4.01 -0.91
C VAL A 78 20.49 3.07 0.00
N VAL A 79 19.98 2.81 1.20
CA VAL A 79 20.63 1.95 2.21
C VAL A 79 19.99 0.56 2.31
N ARG A 80 18.76 0.40 1.81
CA ARG A 80 18.06 -0.88 1.73
C ARG A 80 17.07 -0.87 0.57
N ALA A 81 16.85 -2.01 -0.06
CA ALA A 81 15.81 -2.18 -1.05
C ALA A 81 15.18 -3.57 -0.94
N GLU A 82 13.88 -3.64 -1.18
CA GLU A 82 13.12 -4.89 -1.30
C GLU A 82 12.35 -4.86 -2.61
N LYS A 83 12.25 -6.01 -3.30
CA LYS A 83 11.40 -6.18 -4.48
C LYS A 83 10.16 -6.99 -4.14
N GLN A 84 9.05 -6.62 -4.75
CA GLN A 84 7.79 -7.32 -4.63
C GLN A 84 7.16 -7.52 -6.01
N ILE A 85 6.77 -8.76 -6.30
CA ILE A 85 6.08 -9.08 -7.55
C ILE A 85 4.61 -8.66 -7.42
N VAL A 86 4.16 -7.84 -8.37
CA VAL A 86 2.78 -7.34 -8.50
C VAL A 86 2.33 -7.56 -9.95
N SER A 87 1.45 -6.72 -10.52
CA SER A 87 1.35 -6.58 -11.98
C SER A 87 2.57 -5.81 -12.53
N GLY A 88 3.78 -6.34 -12.30
CA GLY A 88 5.07 -5.65 -12.46
C GLY A 88 6.00 -5.91 -11.28
N ILE A 89 7.01 -5.07 -11.09
CA ILE A 89 7.90 -5.10 -9.93
C ILE A 89 7.73 -3.81 -9.14
N LYS A 90 7.43 -3.94 -7.85
CA LYS A 90 7.50 -2.83 -6.89
C LYS A 90 8.82 -2.91 -6.14
N TYR A 91 9.65 -1.88 -6.28
CA TYR A 91 10.81 -1.67 -5.41
C TYR A 91 10.37 -0.81 -4.22
N ILE A 92 10.73 -1.26 -3.03
CA ILE A 92 10.50 -0.56 -1.76
C ILE A 92 11.86 -0.15 -1.27
N LEU A 93 12.13 1.14 -1.25
CA LEU A 93 13.46 1.68 -0.97
C LEU A 93 13.49 2.32 0.41
N THR A 94 14.56 2.09 1.14
CA THR A 94 14.93 2.87 2.32
C THR A 94 16.07 3.80 1.91
N ILE A 95 15.80 5.10 1.94
CA ILE A 95 16.65 6.15 1.38
C ILE A 95 17.18 7.01 2.52
N GLU A 96 18.50 7.16 2.60
CA GLU A 96 19.14 8.19 3.42
C GLU A 96 19.18 9.51 2.63
N GLY A 97 18.79 10.59 3.28
CA GLY A 97 18.84 11.93 2.71
C GLY A 97 18.91 13.01 3.77
N MET A 98 19.16 14.25 3.35
CA MET A 98 19.16 15.42 4.22
C MET A 98 17.85 16.18 4.06
N GLU A 99 17.19 16.53 5.17
CA GLU A 99 16.01 17.39 5.18
C GLU A 99 16.26 18.50 6.20
N ASN A 100 16.22 19.77 5.77
CA ASN A 100 16.55 20.95 6.59
C ASN A 100 17.92 20.86 7.30
N GLY A 101 18.91 20.27 6.65
CA GLY A 101 20.26 20.11 7.21
C GLY A 101 20.40 18.95 8.20
N GLU A 102 19.34 18.17 8.45
CA GLU A 102 19.41 16.97 9.27
C GLU A 102 19.37 15.70 8.42
N LYS A 103 20.25 14.74 8.73
CA LYS A 103 20.24 13.42 8.11
C LYS A 103 19.04 12.62 8.60
N ARG A 104 18.26 12.08 7.66
CA ARG A 104 17.05 11.29 7.92
C ARG A 104 16.95 10.10 6.96
N THR A 105 16.09 9.16 7.32
CA THR A 105 15.78 7.99 6.49
C THR A 105 14.32 8.02 6.07
N PHE A 106 14.05 7.75 4.80
CA PHE A 106 12.73 7.80 4.18
C PHE A 106 12.41 6.46 3.52
N ASN A 107 11.13 6.11 3.46
CA ASN A 107 10.67 4.93 2.73
C ASN A 107 9.92 5.36 1.46
N SER A 108 10.22 4.70 0.34
CA SER A 108 9.56 4.90 -0.96
C SER A 108 8.71 3.71 -1.37
#